data_AF-A0A2H5SKC0-F1
#
_entry.id   AF-A0A2H5SKC0-F1
#
_cell.length_a   1.000
_cell.length_b   1.000
_cell.length_c   1.000
_cell.angle_alpha   90.00
_cell.angle_beta   90.00
_cell.angle_gamma   90.00
#
_symmetry.space_group_name_H-M   'P 1'
#
loop_
_entity.id
_entity.type
_entity.pdbx_description
1 polymer ?
#
loop_
_entity_poly.entity_id
_entity_poly.type
_entity_poly.pdbx_seq_one_letter_code
_entity_poly.pdbx_strand_id
1 'polypeptide(L)'
;MSNIRRELIRAAISRAFASIDYNAYNNFHEEYEFRKQFVLADNSLTEEERTEAIRITNKSYDRDKIIFNSGTRRICENCNQKCLATLYCEYCVRNYLKSYFSNWTSRNNVIDNLIKNCQMETLIPNVIIEWIPYNNLENIKYLTKGGFSEIYTANWIDGYYEEWDSKSNN
;
A
#
# COMPACT_ATOMS: atom_id res chain seq x y z
N MET A 1 -6.51 -13.02 -21.52
CA MET A 1 -5.91 -12.84 -20.18
C MET A 1 -4.43 -13.05 -20.34
N SER A 2 -3.60 -12.03 -20.07
CA SER A 2 -2.16 -12.20 -20.10
C SER A 2 -1.72 -13.15 -18.99
N ASN A 3 -0.85 -14.10 -19.31
CA ASN A 3 -0.32 -15.06 -18.34
C ASN A 3 0.94 -14.46 -17.70
N ILE A 4 0.74 -13.50 -16.79
CA ILE A 4 1.83 -12.81 -16.10
C ILE A 4 2.51 -13.78 -15.12
N ARG A 5 3.82 -14.03 -15.31
CA ARG A 5 4.60 -14.92 -14.44
C ARG A 5 5.15 -14.15 -13.24
N ARG A 6 4.35 -14.10 -12.17
CA ARG A 6 4.66 -13.33 -10.93
C ARG A 6 6.03 -13.68 -10.31
N GLU A 7 6.45 -14.94 -10.37
CA GLU A 7 7.76 -15.36 -9.83
C GLU A 7 8.93 -14.77 -10.61
N LEU A 8 8.83 -14.60 -11.93
CA LEU A 8 9.88 -13.96 -12.72
C LEU A 8 9.96 -12.46 -12.44
N ILE A 9 8.81 -11.81 -12.29
CA ILE A 9 8.76 -10.40 -11.88
C ILE A 9 9.46 -10.20 -10.54
N ARG A 10 9.11 -11.02 -9.53
CA ARG A 10 9.75 -10.97 -8.22
C ARG A 10 11.25 -11.19 -8.32
N ALA A 11 11.69 -12.20 -9.07
CA ALA A 11 13.10 -12.49 -9.26
C ALA A 11 13.85 -11.34 -9.96
N ALA A 12 13.25 -10.72 -10.98
CA ALA A 12 13.84 -9.57 -11.68
C ALA A 12 13.99 -8.35 -10.75
N ILE A 13 12.94 -8.04 -9.98
CA ILE A 13 12.99 -6.98 -8.98
C ILE A 13 14.07 -7.29 -7.93
N SER A 14 14.11 -8.51 -7.38
CA SER A 14 15.13 -8.90 -6.41
C SER A 14 16.56 -8.76 -6.97
N ARG A 15 16.79 -9.12 -8.23
CA ARG A 15 18.08 -8.89 -8.91
C ARG A 15 18.41 -7.41 -9.02
N ALA A 16 17.44 -6.57 -9.40
CA ALA A 16 17.63 -5.12 -9.49
C ALA A 16 18.04 -4.52 -8.15
N PHE A 17 17.39 -4.95 -7.05
CA PHE A 17 17.74 -4.54 -5.70
C PHE A 17 19.13 -5.03 -5.28
N ALA A 18 19.49 -6.28 -5.59
CA ALA A 18 20.80 -6.84 -5.24
C ALA A 18 21.96 -6.24 -6.06
N SER A 19 21.67 -5.67 -7.23
CA SER A 19 22.68 -5.12 -8.14
C SER A 19 23.04 -3.66 -7.87
N ILE A 20 22.40 -3.03 -6.88
CA ILE A 20 22.64 -1.63 -6.57
C ILE A 20 23.94 -1.46 -5.77
N ASP A 21 24.83 -0.58 -6.24
CA ASP A 21 25.93 -0.08 -5.43
C ASP A 21 25.45 1.17 -4.68
N TYR A 22 25.15 1.01 -3.40
CA TYR A 22 24.67 2.12 -2.56
C TYR A 22 25.70 3.25 -2.40
N ASN A 23 26.99 3.03 -2.71
CA ASN A 23 27.99 4.09 -2.69
C ASN A 23 28.01 4.92 -3.98
N ALA A 24 27.38 4.43 -5.05
CA ALA A 24 27.34 5.11 -6.35
C ALA A 24 26.19 6.12 -6.47
N TYR A 25 25.25 6.13 -5.53
CA TYR A 25 24.03 6.95 -5.57
C TYR A 25 23.90 7.81 -4.32
N ASN A 26 23.49 9.06 -4.51
CA ASN A 26 23.43 10.04 -3.42
C ASN A 26 22.06 10.08 -2.73
N ASN A 27 21.01 9.56 -3.39
CA ASN A 27 19.65 9.60 -2.89
C ASN A 27 18.78 8.48 -3.48
N PHE A 28 17.65 8.22 -2.83
CA PHE A 28 16.72 7.15 -3.22
C PHE A 28 16.04 7.36 -4.58
N HIS A 29 16.03 8.58 -5.14
CA HIS A 29 15.50 8.82 -6.49
C HIS A 29 16.42 8.21 -7.55
N GLU A 30 17.73 8.40 -7.40
CA GLU A 30 18.74 7.80 -8.28
C GLU A 30 18.72 6.27 -8.17
N GLU A 31 18.61 5.75 -6.94
CA GLU A 31 18.46 4.31 -6.71
C GLU A 31 17.23 3.72 -7.42
N TYR A 32 16.10 4.43 -7.35
CA TYR A 32 14.86 4.01 -8.00
C TYR A 32 15.00 4.03 -9.52
N GLU A 33 15.59 5.07 -10.11
CA GLU A 33 15.79 5.13 -11.56
C GLU A 33 16.71 4.01 -12.04
N PHE A 34 17.78 3.69 -11.30
CA PHE A 34 18.61 2.52 -11.59
C PHE A 34 17.78 1.22 -11.61
N ARG A 35 17.02 0.95 -10.54
CA ARG A 35 16.19 -0.27 -10.44
C ARG A 35 15.17 -0.34 -11.57
N LYS A 36 14.56 0.79 -11.92
CA LYS A 36 13.61 0.89 -13.03
C LYS A 36 14.27 0.56 -14.37
N GLN A 37 15.42 1.15 -14.68
CA GLN A 37 16.14 0.85 -15.93
C GLN A 37 16.62 -0.60 -15.98
N PHE A 38 17.09 -1.15 -14.85
CA PHE A 38 17.49 -2.55 -14.74
C PHE A 38 16.33 -3.50 -15.10
N VAL A 39 15.15 -3.27 -14.52
CA VAL A 39 13.96 -4.10 -14.78
C VAL A 39 13.49 -3.95 -16.23
N LEU A 40 13.52 -2.74 -16.80
CA LEU A 40 13.15 -2.51 -18.20
C LEU A 40 14.12 -3.19 -19.19
N ALA A 41 15.39 -3.31 -18.83
CA ALA A 41 16.40 -4.00 -19.64
C ALA A 41 16.39 -5.54 -19.47
N ASP A 42 15.59 -6.09 -18.55
CA ASP A 42 15.54 -7.53 -18.31
C ASP A 42 14.82 -8.26 -19.45
N ASN A 43 15.60 -8.96 -20.28
CA ASN A 43 15.11 -9.73 -21.43
C ASN A 43 14.34 -11.01 -21.07
N SER A 44 14.32 -11.41 -19.80
CA SER A 44 13.52 -12.56 -19.34
C SER A 44 12.03 -12.24 -19.17
N LEU A 45 11.69 -10.95 -19.08
CA LEU A 45 10.33 -10.45 -18.91
C LEU A 45 9.71 -10.05 -20.25
N THR A 46 8.41 -10.29 -20.40
CA THR A 46 7.60 -9.67 -21.47
C THR A 46 7.34 -8.19 -21.18
N GLU A 47 6.85 -7.43 -22.16
CA GLU A 47 6.47 -6.02 -21.96
C GLU A 47 5.41 -5.83 -20.86
N GLU A 48 4.43 -6.73 -20.80
CA GLU A 48 3.40 -6.71 -19.76
C GLU A 48 3.99 -7.01 -18.38
N GLU A 49 4.92 -7.96 -18.30
CA GLU A 49 5.62 -8.29 -17.05
C GLU A 49 6.54 -7.16 -16.59
N ARG A 50 7.23 -6.48 -17.51
CA ARG A 50 8.02 -5.27 -17.19
C ARG A 50 7.12 -4.17 -16.66
N THR A 51 5.98 -3.93 -17.30
CA THR A 51 5.01 -2.92 -16.86
C THR A 51 4.53 -3.22 -15.44
N GLU A 52 4.18 -4.47 -15.14
CA GLU A 52 3.78 -4.88 -13.79
C GLU A 52 4.93 -4.78 -12.78
N ALA A 53 6.16 -5.14 -13.18
CA ALA A 53 7.33 -5.02 -12.33
C ALA A 53 7.63 -3.55 -11.97
N ILE A 54 7.48 -2.63 -12.92
CA ILE A 54 7.59 -1.18 -12.68
C ILE A 54 6.46 -0.71 -11.78
N ARG A 55 5.21 -1.15 -11.98
CA ARG A 55 4.09 -0.82 -11.10
C ARG A 55 4.38 -1.22 -9.65
N ILE A 56 4.90 -2.43 -9.41
CA ILE A 56 5.28 -2.90 -8.08
C ILE A 56 6.43 -2.05 -7.50
N THR A 57 7.45 -1.74 -8.30
CA THR A 57 8.58 -0.91 -7.89
C THR A 57 8.13 0.51 -7.52
N ASN A 58 7.18 1.07 -8.25
CA ASN A 58 6.59 2.38 -8.00
C ASN A 58 5.87 2.46 -6.64
N LYS A 59 5.29 1.36 -6.13
CA LYS A 59 4.64 1.37 -4.81
C LYS A 59 5.62 1.73 -3.70
N SER A 60 6.81 1.13 -3.71
CA SER A 60 7.86 1.42 -2.72
C SER A 60 8.39 2.84 -2.91
N TYR A 61 8.59 3.25 -4.15
CA TYR A 61 9.07 4.59 -4.46
C TYR A 61 8.08 5.70 -4.05
N ASP A 62 6.78 5.50 -4.29
CA ASP A 62 5.73 6.44 -3.87
C ASP A 62 5.66 6.57 -2.36
N ARG A 63 5.77 5.44 -1.64
CA ARG A 63 5.89 5.43 -0.18
C ARG A 63 7.09 6.26 0.28
N ASP A 64 8.26 6.04 -0.29
CA ASP A 64 9.49 6.71 0.14
C ASP A 64 9.45 8.20 -0.19
N LYS A 65 8.91 8.60 -1.35
CA LYS A 65 8.65 10.02 -1.70
C LYS A 65 7.81 10.71 -0.64
N ILE A 66 6.73 10.06 -0.19
CA ILE A 66 5.83 10.61 0.83
C ILE A 66 6.52 10.70 2.19
N ILE A 67 7.21 9.65 2.64
CA ILE A 67 7.90 9.61 3.93
C ILE A 67 8.98 10.69 4.02
N PHE A 68 9.80 10.81 2.98
CA PHE A 68 10.88 11.81 2.94
C PHE A 68 10.43 13.18 2.39
N ASN A 69 9.15 13.31 2.03
CA ASN A 69 8.57 14.50 1.41
C ASN A 69 9.42 15.05 0.23
N SER A 70 9.96 14.14 -0.58
CA SER A 70 10.96 14.43 -1.62
C SER A 70 10.51 13.97 -3.01
N GLY A 71 10.99 14.67 -4.04
CA GLY A 71 10.69 14.39 -5.45
C GLY A 71 9.65 15.33 -6.06
N THR A 72 9.34 15.08 -7.33
CA THR A 72 8.42 15.91 -8.11
C THR A 72 6.97 15.65 -7.72
N ARG A 73 6.26 16.72 -7.35
CA ARG A 73 4.81 16.68 -7.11
C ARG A 73 4.05 16.79 -8.44
N ARG A 74 2.97 16.03 -8.57
CA ARG A 74 2.00 16.15 -9.66
C ARG A 74 0.69 16.72 -9.16
N ILE A 75 -0.10 17.33 -10.03
CA ILE A 75 -1.47 17.73 -9.70
C ILE A 75 -2.35 16.49 -9.82
N CYS A 76 -3.10 16.16 -8.77
CA CYS A 76 -4.07 15.10 -8.80
C CYS A 76 -5.29 15.53 -9.61
N GLU A 77 -5.70 14.72 -10.57
CA GLU A 77 -6.86 14.98 -11.44
C GLU A 77 -8.20 14.95 -10.69
N ASN A 78 -8.26 14.25 -9.55
CA ASN A 78 -9.50 14.09 -8.77
C ASN A 78 -9.73 15.24 -7.77
N CYS A 79 -8.68 15.65 -7.05
CA CYS A 79 -8.81 16.67 -5.99
C CYS A 79 -8.08 17.99 -6.29
N ASN A 80 -7.40 18.11 -7.43
CA ASN A 80 -6.60 19.28 -7.84
C ASN A 80 -5.47 19.68 -6.86
N GLN A 81 -5.10 18.82 -5.92
CA GLN A 81 -4.00 19.06 -4.99
C GLN A 81 -2.67 18.54 -5.55
N LYS A 82 -1.56 19.18 -5.16
CA LYS A 82 -0.21 18.71 -5.48
C LYS A 82 0.15 17.52 -4.59
N CYS A 83 0.27 16.34 -5.16
CA CYS A 83 0.56 15.08 -4.48
C CYS A 83 1.91 14.49 -4.94
N LEU A 84 2.53 13.68 -4.08
CA LEU A 84 3.84 13.06 -4.34
C LEU A 84 3.73 11.69 -5.00
N ALA A 85 2.75 10.87 -4.60
CA ALA A 85 2.58 9.53 -5.15
C ALA A 85 2.16 9.58 -6.63
N THR A 86 2.68 8.66 -7.42
CA THR A 86 2.37 8.48 -8.84
C THR A 86 1.14 7.58 -9.01
N LEU A 87 1.05 6.49 -8.25
CA LEU A 87 0.00 5.48 -8.37
C LEU A 87 -1.33 5.87 -7.71
N TYR A 88 -1.28 6.73 -6.70
CA TYR A 88 -2.45 7.20 -5.97
C TYR A 88 -2.25 8.66 -5.54
N CYS A 89 -3.23 9.23 -4.84
CA CYS A 89 -3.11 10.55 -4.22
C CYS A 89 -3.33 10.42 -2.71
N GLU A 90 -2.31 10.74 -1.91
CA GLU A 90 -2.32 10.64 -0.45
C GLU A 90 -3.41 11.52 0.22
N TYR A 91 -3.96 12.49 -0.50
CA TYR A 91 -5.10 13.30 -0.04
C TYR A 91 -6.44 12.67 -0.40
N CYS A 92 -6.56 12.08 -1.59
CA CYS A 92 -7.78 11.38 -1.99
C CYS A 92 -8.03 10.17 -1.07
N VAL A 93 -6.99 9.41 -0.76
CA VAL A 93 -7.06 8.30 0.21
C VAL A 93 -7.60 8.79 1.55
N ARG A 94 -7.06 9.89 2.10
CA ARG A 94 -7.52 10.44 3.38
C ARG A 94 -8.96 10.96 3.34
N ASN A 95 -9.33 11.66 2.26
CA ASN A 95 -10.69 12.15 2.09
C ASN A 95 -11.70 11.01 1.98
N TYR A 96 -11.31 9.92 1.31
CA TYR A 96 -12.09 8.70 1.23
C TYR A 96 -12.28 8.08 2.61
N LEU A 97 -11.21 7.82 3.36
CA LEU A 97 -11.34 7.25 4.71
C LEU A 97 -12.25 8.11 5.59
N LYS A 98 -12.08 9.43 5.52
CA LYS A 98 -12.89 10.38 6.28
C LYS A 98 -14.38 10.31 5.96
N SER A 99 -14.78 10.02 4.71
CA SER A 99 -16.20 9.90 4.36
C SER A 99 -16.87 8.66 4.96
N TYR A 100 -16.08 7.65 5.36
CA TYR A 100 -16.58 6.42 5.99
C TYR A 100 -16.59 6.46 7.52
N PHE A 101 -16.11 7.53 8.16
CA PHE A 101 -16.04 7.61 9.62
C PHE A 101 -17.40 7.53 10.34
N SER A 102 -18.50 7.83 9.64
CA SER A 102 -19.87 7.69 10.14
C SER A 102 -20.47 6.30 9.91
N ASN A 103 -19.85 5.48 9.06
CA ASN A 103 -20.42 4.20 8.62
C ASN A 103 -20.12 3.05 9.60
N TRP A 104 -19.21 3.25 10.55
CA TRP A 104 -18.84 2.26 11.54
C TRP A 104 -18.58 2.88 12.92
N THR A 105 -18.73 2.06 13.94
CA THR A 105 -18.34 2.35 15.33
C THR A 105 -18.03 1.05 16.05
N SER A 106 -17.03 1.07 16.93
CA SER A 106 -16.73 0.00 17.87
C SER A 106 -17.64 -0.01 19.10
N ARG A 107 -18.55 0.97 19.22
CA ARG A 107 -19.27 1.33 20.45
C ARG A 107 -18.36 1.79 21.59
N ASN A 108 -17.08 2.05 21.30
CA ASN A 108 -16.11 2.62 22.23
C ASN A 108 -15.49 3.86 21.58
N ASN A 109 -15.89 5.05 22.06
CA ASN A 109 -15.43 6.32 21.51
C ASN A 109 -13.92 6.50 21.58
N VAL A 110 -13.23 5.91 22.58
CA VAL A 110 -11.77 6.00 22.69
C VAL A 110 -11.10 5.23 21.56
N ILE A 111 -11.59 4.01 21.27
CA ILE A 111 -11.09 3.18 20.17
C ILE A 111 -11.43 3.81 18.82
N ASP A 112 -12.67 4.29 18.65
CA ASP A 112 -13.09 4.95 17.41
C ASP A 112 -12.23 6.18 17.10
N ASN A 113 -11.96 7.02 18.11
CA ASN A 113 -11.12 8.19 17.95
C ASN A 113 -9.67 7.81 17.63
N LEU A 114 -9.12 6.77 18.26
CA LEU A 114 -7.78 6.28 17.97
C LEU A 114 -7.67 5.84 16.50
N ILE A 115 -8.58 4.98 16.04
CA ILE A 115 -8.57 4.48 14.65
C ILE A 115 -8.73 5.63 13.67
N LYS A 116 -9.69 6.55 13.89
CA LYS A 116 -9.91 7.71 13.01
C LYS A 116 -8.67 8.61 12.94
N ASN A 117 -7.99 8.85 14.06
CA ASN A 117 -6.76 9.63 14.09
C ASN A 117 -5.65 8.96 13.27
N CYS A 118 -5.44 7.66 13.44
CA CYS A 118 -4.45 6.91 12.65
C CYS A 118 -4.78 6.91 11.15
N GLN A 119 -6.05 6.77 10.78
CA GLN A 119 -6.51 6.84 9.39
C GLN A 119 -6.28 8.24 8.79
N MET A 120 -6.44 9.32 9.57
CA MET A 120 -6.17 10.69 9.14
C MET A 120 -4.68 11.01 8.94
N GLU A 121 -3.81 10.31 9.66
CA GLU A 121 -2.35 10.39 9.51
C GLU A 121 -1.82 9.48 8.40
N THR A 122 -2.61 8.49 7.96
CA THR A 122 -2.18 7.55 6.93
C THR A 122 -2.09 8.21 5.57
N LEU A 123 -0.92 8.09 4.95
CA LEU A 123 -0.64 8.65 3.62
C LEU A 123 -0.54 7.60 2.54
N ILE A 124 -0.44 6.32 2.92
CA ILE A 124 -0.08 5.22 2.02
C ILE A 124 -1.15 4.12 2.14
N PRO A 125 -1.71 3.61 1.02
CA PRO A 125 -2.79 2.63 1.04
C PRO A 125 -2.52 1.36 1.85
N ASN A 126 -1.31 0.79 1.77
CA ASN A 126 -1.00 -0.51 2.37
C ASN A 126 -0.71 -0.48 3.88
N VAL A 127 -0.81 0.68 4.53
CA VAL A 127 -0.63 0.84 5.99
C VAL A 127 -1.87 1.43 6.66
N ILE A 128 -2.99 1.50 5.95
CA ILE A 128 -4.27 1.96 6.50
C ILE A 128 -4.69 1.01 7.62
N ILE A 129 -5.03 1.59 8.78
CA ILE A 129 -5.66 0.84 9.87
C ILE A 129 -7.12 0.61 9.50
N GLU A 130 -7.53 -0.66 9.48
CA GLU A 130 -8.89 -1.06 9.12
C GLU A 130 -9.73 -1.40 10.36
N TRP A 131 -10.96 -0.89 10.41
CA TRP A 131 -11.95 -1.33 11.39
C TRP A 131 -12.68 -2.54 10.82
N ILE A 132 -12.63 -3.67 11.53
CA ILE A 132 -13.31 -4.91 11.14
C ILE A 132 -14.53 -5.10 12.04
N PRO A 133 -15.77 -4.98 11.52
CA PRO A 133 -16.97 -5.30 12.28
C PRO A 133 -16.95 -6.76 12.70
N TYR A 134 -17.43 -7.06 13.91
CA TYR A 134 -17.47 -8.43 14.42
C TYR A 134 -18.26 -9.38 13.50
N ASN A 135 -19.30 -8.88 12.84
CA ASN A 135 -20.11 -9.65 11.90
C ASN A 135 -19.38 -10.01 10.59
N ASN A 136 -18.20 -9.42 10.33
CA ASN A 136 -17.34 -9.74 9.20
C ASN A 136 -16.28 -10.79 9.57
N LEU A 137 -16.39 -11.38 10.77
CA LEU A 137 -15.55 -12.47 11.25
C LEU A 137 -16.35 -13.78 11.28
N GLU A 138 -15.78 -14.83 10.69
CA GLU A 138 -16.34 -16.18 10.65
C GLU A 138 -15.41 -17.21 11.31
N ASN A 139 -15.95 -18.39 11.59
CA ASN A 139 -15.19 -19.51 12.15
C ASN A 139 -14.42 -19.12 13.42
N ILE A 140 -15.04 -18.30 14.27
CA ILE A 140 -14.45 -17.78 15.51
C ILE A 140 -14.22 -18.96 16.47
N LYS A 141 -12.95 -19.23 16.79
CA LYS A 141 -12.53 -20.33 17.65
C LYS A 141 -11.67 -19.80 18.77
N TYR A 142 -12.00 -20.20 19.99
CA TYR A 142 -11.14 -19.96 21.15
C TYR A 142 -9.76 -20.58 20.91
N LEU A 143 -8.71 -19.80 21.16
CA LEU A 143 -7.32 -20.24 21.07
C LEU A 143 -6.75 -20.50 22.46
N THR A 144 -6.76 -19.49 23.32
CA THR A 144 -6.19 -19.56 24.68
C THR A 144 -6.63 -18.38 25.52
N LYS A 145 -6.28 -18.38 26.81
CA LYS A 145 -6.49 -17.27 27.74
C LYS A 145 -5.14 -16.85 28.32
N GLY A 146 -4.83 -15.57 28.17
CA GLY A 146 -3.67 -14.93 28.80
C GLY A 146 -4.04 -14.31 30.15
N GLY A 147 -3.11 -13.54 30.73
CA GLY A 147 -3.31 -12.89 32.03
C GLY A 147 -4.43 -11.84 32.03
N PHE A 148 -4.71 -11.20 30.89
CA PHE A 148 -5.64 -10.06 30.79
C PHE A 148 -6.76 -10.24 29.76
N SER A 149 -6.75 -11.32 28.97
CA SER A 149 -7.71 -11.49 27.88
C SER A 149 -7.82 -12.94 27.43
N GLU A 150 -8.92 -13.22 26.75
CA GLU A 150 -9.09 -14.44 25.94
C GLU A 150 -8.71 -14.12 24.50
N ILE A 151 -8.05 -15.08 23.85
CA ILE A 151 -7.55 -14.96 22.48
C ILE A 151 -8.37 -15.90 21.62
N TYR A 152 -8.85 -15.38 20.50
CA TYR A 152 -9.64 -16.11 19.51
C TYR A 152 -8.95 -16.02 18.15
N THR A 153 -9.17 -17.03 17.31
CA THR A 153 -8.86 -17.02 15.88
C THR A 153 -10.14 -16.89 15.09
N ALA A 154 -10.10 -16.20 13.96
CA ALA A 154 -11.24 -16.01 13.08
C ALA A 154 -10.78 -15.83 11.64
N ASN A 155 -11.66 -16.12 10.69
CA ASN A 155 -11.49 -15.78 9.28
C ASN A 155 -12.15 -14.42 9.04
N TRP A 156 -11.45 -13.51 8.37
CA TRP A 156 -12.04 -12.25 7.90
C TRP A 156 -12.64 -12.47 6.52
N ILE A 157 -13.96 -12.28 6.40
CA ILE A 157 -14.73 -12.57 5.19
C ILE A 157 -14.23 -11.76 3.99
N ASP A 158 -14.04 -10.45 4.17
CA ASP A 158 -13.69 -9.54 3.07
C ASP A 158 -12.18 -9.52 2.76
N GLY A 159 -11.37 -10.10 3.65
CA GLY A 159 -9.92 -10.01 3.57
C GLY A 159 -9.40 -8.60 3.84
N TYR A 160 -8.07 -8.45 3.79
CA TYR A 160 -7.42 -7.16 4.03
C TYR A 160 -7.34 -6.33 2.76
N TYR A 161 -7.34 -5.01 2.94
CA TYR A 161 -7.21 -4.08 1.83
C TYR A 161 -5.77 -4.08 1.27
N GLU A 162 -5.63 -4.37 -0.02
CA GLU A 162 -4.31 -4.48 -0.67
C GLU A 162 -3.89 -3.21 -1.45
N GLU A 163 -4.81 -2.61 -2.21
CA GLU A 163 -4.48 -1.56 -3.16
C GLU A 163 -5.57 -0.50 -3.28
N TRP A 164 -5.14 0.75 -3.47
CA TRP A 164 -6.04 1.84 -3.83
C TRP A 164 -6.39 1.76 -5.31
N ASP A 165 -7.68 1.60 -5.59
CA ASP A 165 -8.24 1.76 -6.91
C ASP A 165 -9.15 2.99 -6.91
N SER A 166 -8.83 3.99 -7.74
CA SER A 166 -9.61 5.21 -7.85
C SER A 166 -10.94 5.03 -8.60
N LYS A 167 -11.15 3.88 -9.26
CA LYS A 167 -12.34 3.60 -10.07
C LYS A 167 -13.37 2.77 -9.33
N SER A 168 -12.93 1.86 -8.47
CA SER A 168 -13.79 1.18 -7.52
C SER A 168 -13.78 1.97 -6.22
N ASN A 169 -14.92 2.57 -5.87
CA ASN A 169 -15.14 3.13 -4.54
C ASN A 169 -15.16 1.98 -3.50
N ASN A 170 -14.02 1.31 -3.29
CA ASN A 170 -13.85 0.14 -2.43
C ASN A 170 -13.99 0.50 -0.96
#